data_AF-A0A7G7Z8J4-F1
#
_entry.id   AF-A0A7G7Z8J4-F1
#
_cell.length_a   1.000
_cell.length_b   1.000
_cell.length_c   1.000
_cell.angle_alpha   90.00
_cell.angle_beta   90.00
_cell.angle_gamma   90.00
#
_symmetry.space_group_name_H-M   'P 1'
#
loop_
_entity.id
_entity.type
_entity.pdbx_description
1 polymer ?
#
loop_
_entity_poly.entity_id
_entity_poly.type
_entity_poly.pdbx_seq_one_letter_code
_entity_poly.pdbx_strand_id
1 'polypeptide(L)'
;MDNWVENHRQHHGVPTRLLDWTSSPLVACYFAVSQALNERVRQGNEADLSTWMVSIVELDRIAAGSFKDTFRIRKAPGSTSKNLAAQKGMFTFIKGFELDDLDINNHRLSNTYLKRHLLPLSEAKELMQHLERLGVTIATLFPGYDGAAKHATETMLLEDLDQEIGEIEIK
;
A
#
# COMPACT_ATOMS: atom_id res chain seq x y z
N MET A 1 8.55 28.75 -10.18
CA MET A 1 8.85 29.08 -8.78
C MET A 1 7.55 28.88 -8.03
N ASP A 2 7.58 27.90 -7.12
CA ASP A 2 6.66 27.67 -5.99
C ASP A 2 5.17 27.46 -6.25
N ASN A 3 4.77 26.18 -6.22
CA ASN A 3 3.79 25.65 -5.26
C ASN A 3 3.64 24.12 -5.42
N TRP A 4 4.76 23.40 -5.30
CA TRP A 4 4.85 21.94 -5.39
C TRP A 4 4.79 21.21 -4.02
N VAL A 5 4.28 21.86 -2.95
CA VAL A 5 4.52 21.37 -1.57
C VAL A 5 3.30 20.75 -0.85
N GLU A 6 2.07 20.81 -1.36
CA GLU A 6 0.91 20.43 -0.52
C GLU A 6 0.52 18.94 -0.45
N ASN A 7 1.38 17.96 -0.79
CA ASN A 7 1.06 16.55 -0.48
C ASN A 7 2.26 15.61 -0.27
N HIS A 8 3.44 16.15 0.08
CA HIS A 8 4.60 15.34 0.47
C HIS A 8 4.72 15.20 1.99
N ARG A 9 3.73 14.59 2.64
CA ARG A 9 3.88 14.13 4.04
C ARG A 9 4.72 12.84 4.16
N GLN A 10 5.75 12.69 3.33
CA GLN A 10 6.80 11.69 3.53
C GLN A 10 8.23 12.26 3.60
N HIS A 11 8.41 13.60 3.66
CA HIS A 11 9.76 14.18 3.78
C HIS A 11 9.93 15.28 4.85
N HIS A 12 9.38 15.05 6.05
CA HIS A 12 9.91 15.73 7.25
C HIS A 12 10.22 14.65 8.28
N GLY A 13 11.50 14.55 8.67
CA GLY A 13 12.06 13.56 9.61
C GLY A 13 11.54 13.65 11.04
N VAL A 14 10.23 13.70 11.19
CA VAL A 14 9.49 13.43 12.42
C VAL A 14 8.94 12.03 12.24
N PRO A 15 9.17 11.08 13.17
CA PRO A 15 8.59 9.74 13.09
C PRO A 15 7.07 9.87 13.13
N THR A 16 6.42 9.95 11.96
CA THR A 16 4.98 10.15 11.91
C THR A 16 4.34 8.84 12.32
N ARG A 17 3.74 8.87 13.51
CA ARG A 17 2.89 7.84 14.14
C ARG A 17 1.62 7.53 13.34
N LEU A 18 1.66 7.65 12.01
CA LEU A 18 0.57 7.57 11.07
C LEU A 18 0.90 6.46 10.09
N LEU A 19 0.36 5.27 10.32
CA LEU A 19 0.35 4.24 9.28
C LEU A 19 -0.84 4.51 8.36
N ASP A 20 -0.59 4.51 7.04
CA ASP A 20 -1.60 4.72 6.01
C ASP A 20 -2.44 3.45 5.83
N TRP A 21 -3.54 3.34 6.58
CA TRP A 21 -4.51 2.26 6.41
C TRP A 21 -5.59 2.69 5.42
N THR A 22 -6.20 1.73 4.72
CA THR A 22 -7.45 1.97 3.98
C THR A 22 -8.54 1.05 4.51
N SER A 23 -9.78 1.54 4.53
CA SER A 23 -10.93 0.68 4.87
C SER A 23 -11.42 -0.15 3.68
N SER A 24 -10.81 -0.01 2.50
CA SER A 24 -11.19 -0.74 1.31
C SER A 24 -10.15 -1.82 1.00
N PRO A 25 -10.52 -3.10 1.08
CA PRO A 25 -9.62 -4.19 0.73
C PRO A 25 -9.07 -4.06 -0.70
N LEU A 26 -9.90 -3.59 -1.64
CA LEU A 26 -9.49 -3.36 -3.03
C LEU A 26 -8.39 -2.31 -3.15
N VAL A 27 -8.52 -1.19 -2.42
CA VAL A 27 -7.49 -0.14 -2.39
C VAL A 27 -6.21 -0.64 -1.69
N ALA A 28 -6.34 -1.50 -0.67
CA ALA A 28 -5.18 -2.09 -0.02
C ALA A 28 -4.42 -3.02 -0.97
N CYS A 29 -5.14 -3.89 -1.69
CA CYS A 29 -4.56 -4.75 -2.72
C CYS A 29 -3.86 -3.93 -3.80
N TYR A 30 -4.50 -2.86 -4.28
CA TYR A 30 -3.93 -1.97 -5.28
C TYR A 30 -2.58 -1.40 -4.83
N PHE A 31 -2.51 -0.79 -3.64
CA PHE A 31 -1.27 -0.20 -3.15
C PHE A 31 -0.20 -1.24 -2.82
N ALA A 32 -0.58 -2.43 -2.36
CA ALA A 32 0.36 -3.52 -2.11
C ALA A 32 1.06 -3.96 -3.40
N VAL A 33 0.30 -4.13 -4.50
CA VAL A 33 0.87 -4.46 -5.81
C VAL A 33 1.71 -3.31 -6.36
N SER A 34 1.19 -2.08 -6.33
CA SER A 34 1.90 -0.90 -6.83
C SER A 34 3.25 -0.69 -6.11
N GLN A 35 3.29 -0.92 -4.79
CA GLN A 35 4.54 -0.89 -4.02
C GLN A 35 5.50 -2.00 -4.45
N ALA A 36 5.02 -3.24 -4.62
CA ALA A 36 5.87 -4.35 -5.05
C ALA A 36 6.48 -4.11 -6.44
N LEU A 37 5.72 -3.53 -7.38
CA LEU A 37 6.22 -3.15 -8.71
C LEU A 37 7.33 -2.10 -8.62
N ASN A 38 7.14 -1.06 -7.79
CA ASN A 38 8.16 -0.03 -7.60
C ASN A 38 9.43 -0.58 -6.94
N GLU A 39 9.30 -1.50 -5.98
CA GLU A 39 10.44 -2.19 -5.38
C GLU A 39 11.18 -3.09 -6.39
N ARG A 40 10.46 -3.77 -7.30
CA ARG A 40 11.08 -4.52 -8.40
C ARG A 40 11.92 -3.60 -9.28
N VAL A 41 11.35 -2.46 -9.72
CA VAL A 41 12.09 -1.47 -10.52
C VAL A 41 13.33 -0.96 -9.78
N ARG A 42 13.22 -0.75 -8.46
CA ARG A 42 14.34 -0.29 -7.62
C ARG A 42 15.47 -1.32 -7.50
N GLN A 43 15.14 -2.61 -7.40
CA GLN A 43 16.13 -3.69 -7.32
C GLN A 43 16.76 -4.01 -8.68
N GLY A 44 16.06 -3.72 -9.78
CA GLY A 44 16.54 -3.99 -11.13
C GLY A 44 16.65 -5.48 -11.44
N ASN A 45 17.45 -5.82 -12.46
CA ASN A 45 17.48 -7.16 -13.07
C ASN A 45 18.19 -8.24 -12.23
N GLU A 46 18.69 -7.91 -11.04
CA GLU A 46 19.44 -8.84 -10.17
C GLU A 46 18.53 -9.61 -9.19
N ALA A 47 17.26 -9.24 -9.08
CA ALA A 47 16.32 -9.87 -8.17
C ALA A 47 15.75 -11.19 -8.71
N ASP A 48 15.80 -12.24 -7.91
CA ASP A 48 15.07 -13.49 -8.19
C ASP A 48 13.58 -13.31 -7.89
N LEU A 49 12.81 -12.98 -8.93
CA LEU A 49 11.37 -12.73 -8.84
C LEU A 49 10.54 -13.98 -8.49
N SER A 50 11.08 -15.18 -8.66
CA SER A 50 10.33 -16.44 -8.44
C SER A 50 9.88 -16.63 -6.98
N THR A 51 10.53 -15.94 -6.05
CA THR A 51 10.24 -16.01 -4.61
C THR A 51 9.48 -14.79 -4.08
N TRP A 52 9.21 -13.80 -4.95
CA TRP A 52 8.61 -12.55 -4.52
C TRP A 52 7.14 -12.70 -4.19
N MET A 53 6.75 -12.13 -3.06
CA MET A 53 5.38 -12.11 -2.56
C MET A 53 4.94 -10.68 -2.31
N VAL A 54 3.78 -10.31 -2.85
CA VAL A 54 3.03 -9.12 -2.46
C VAL A 54 2.40 -9.39 -1.09
N SER A 55 2.73 -8.54 -0.11
CA SER A 55 2.20 -8.63 1.24
C SER A 55 1.10 -7.60 1.46
N ILE A 56 -0.12 -8.07 1.71
CA ILE A 56 -1.26 -7.24 2.09
C ILE A 56 -1.52 -7.43 3.59
N VAL A 57 -1.49 -6.33 4.35
CA VAL A 57 -1.70 -6.37 5.79
C VAL A 57 -3.11 -5.90 6.13
N GLU A 58 -3.82 -6.70 6.91
CA GLU A 58 -5.15 -6.42 7.42
C GLU A 58 -5.08 -6.22 8.94
N LEU A 59 -5.78 -5.20 9.43
CA LEU A 59 -5.91 -4.92 10.87
C LEU A 59 -7.27 -5.39 11.38
N ASP A 60 -7.28 -6.43 12.22
CA ASP A 60 -8.48 -6.92 12.91
C ASP A 60 -8.86 -5.92 14.00
N ARG A 61 -9.87 -5.10 13.76
CA ARG A 61 -10.30 -4.03 14.69
C ARG A 61 -10.90 -4.55 16.00
N ILE A 62 -11.40 -5.79 16.03
CA ILE A 62 -12.02 -6.37 17.22
C ILE A 62 -10.92 -6.87 18.14
N ALA A 63 -10.02 -7.72 17.63
CA ALA A 63 -8.84 -8.14 18.36
C ALA A 63 -8.02 -6.92 18.79
N ALA A 64 -7.90 -5.94 17.89
CA ALA A 64 -7.21 -4.71 18.16
C ALA A 64 -7.92 -3.87 19.26
N GLY A 65 -9.25 -3.94 19.36
CA GLY A 65 -10.03 -3.27 20.40
C GLY A 65 -9.75 -3.77 21.82
N SER A 66 -9.13 -4.94 21.99
CA SER A 66 -8.64 -5.43 23.28
C SER A 66 -7.40 -4.68 23.79
N PHE A 67 -6.79 -3.87 22.92
CA PHE A 67 -5.60 -3.06 23.19
C PHE A 67 -5.91 -1.55 23.14
N LYS A 68 -7.13 -1.13 23.55
CA LYS A 68 -7.60 0.28 23.52
C LYS A 68 -6.70 1.25 24.31
N ASP A 69 -5.96 0.75 25.29
CA ASP A 69 -4.99 1.51 26.07
C ASP A 69 -3.61 1.60 25.38
N THR A 70 -3.45 0.92 24.25
CA THR A 70 -2.20 0.70 23.50
C THR A 70 -2.25 1.33 22.09
N PHE A 71 -3.39 1.35 21.42
CA PHE A 71 -3.58 2.10 20.17
C PHE A 71 -5.03 2.55 19.93
N ARG A 72 -5.18 3.59 19.11
CA ARG A 72 -6.45 4.17 18.70
C ARG A 72 -6.47 4.38 17.18
N ILE A 73 -7.32 3.63 16.49
CA ILE A 73 -7.55 3.83 15.05
C ILE A 73 -8.57 4.96 14.86
N ARG A 74 -8.24 5.97 14.05
CA ARG A 74 -9.15 7.07 13.69
C ARG A 74 -9.33 7.13 12.18
N LYS A 75 -10.56 7.35 11.73
CA LYS A 75 -10.79 7.68 10.31
C LYS A 75 -10.19 9.05 10.02
N ALA A 76 -9.51 9.19 8.90
CA ALA A 76 -9.13 10.49 8.39
C ALA A 76 -10.40 11.29 8.09
N PRO A 77 -10.50 12.58 8.45
CA PRO A 77 -11.59 13.42 7.95
C PRO A 77 -11.47 13.54 6.43
N GLY A 78 -12.37 12.87 5.70
CA GLY A 78 -12.36 12.81 4.23
C GLY A 78 -12.69 14.13 3.53
N SER A 79 -12.86 15.23 4.27
CA SER A 79 -13.34 16.52 3.77
C SER A 79 -12.25 17.43 3.22
N THR A 80 -10.97 17.05 3.28
CA THR A 80 -9.85 17.97 3.00
C THR A 80 -9.18 17.75 1.63
N SER A 81 -9.38 16.61 0.96
CA SER A 81 -8.92 16.40 -0.42
C SER A 81 -9.73 15.33 -1.16
N LYS A 82 -9.92 15.50 -2.48
CA LYS A 82 -10.61 14.53 -3.36
C LYS A 82 -9.92 13.15 -3.34
N ASN A 83 -8.60 13.13 -3.17
CA ASN A 83 -7.77 11.93 -3.11
C ASN A 83 -8.03 11.12 -1.83
N LEU A 84 -8.17 11.80 -0.68
CA LEU A 84 -8.42 11.12 0.61
C LEU A 84 -9.79 10.42 0.64
N ALA A 85 -10.79 11.01 -0.02
CA ALA A 85 -12.11 10.41 -0.18
C ALA A 85 -12.07 9.17 -1.09
N ALA A 86 -11.37 9.25 -2.23
CA ALA A 86 -11.21 8.14 -3.17
C ALA A 86 -10.44 6.95 -2.55
N GLN A 87 -9.39 7.25 -1.78
CA GLN A 87 -8.53 6.24 -1.15
C GLN A 87 -9.13 5.62 0.11
N LYS A 88 -10.24 6.18 0.63
CA LYS A 88 -10.87 5.77 1.90
C LYS A 88 -9.83 5.67 3.05
N GLY A 89 -8.94 6.66 3.09
CA GLY A 89 -7.80 6.69 4.00
C GLY A 89 -8.21 6.67 5.48
N MET A 90 -7.45 5.93 6.29
CA MET A 90 -7.57 5.80 7.72
C MET A 90 -6.21 5.98 8.37
N PHE A 91 -6.19 6.64 9.53
CA PHE A 91 -4.96 6.87 10.28
C PHE A 91 -5.02 6.11 11.60
N THR A 92 -3.98 5.33 11.89
CA THR A 92 -3.83 4.74 13.22
C THR A 92 -2.99 5.67 14.08
N PHE A 93 -3.45 5.97 15.30
CA PHE A 93 -2.71 6.71 16.32
C PHE A 93 -2.32 5.74 17.44
N ILE A 94 -1.03 5.54 17.66
CA ILE A 94 -0.53 4.68 18.74
C ILE A 94 -0.42 5.52 20.03
N LYS A 95 -1.03 5.06 21.13
CA LYS A 95 -0.95 5.72 22.45
C LYS A 95 -0.55 4.68 23.48
N GLY A 96 0.58 4.86 24.14
CA GLY A 96 0.95 4.03 25.30
C GLY A 96 2.14 3.08 25.11
N PHE A 97 3.06 3.40 24.20
CA PHE A 97 4.39 2.78 24.21
C PHE A 97 5.43 3.86 24.54
N GLU A 98 6.33 3.57 25.49
CA GLU A 98 7.69 4.09 25.36
C GLU A 98 8.27 3.38 24.13
N LEU A 99 8.33 4.13 23.02
CA LEU A 99 8.58 3.61 21.69
C LEU A 99 10.07 3.66 21.41
N ASP A 100 10.79 2.58 21.71
CA ASP A 100 12.03 2.33 20.97
C ASP A 100 11.70 1.85 19.54
N ASP A 101 10.53 1.23 19.31
CA ASP A 101 10.09 0.74 17.99
C ASP A 101 8.68 1.22 17.59
N LEU A 102 8.62 2.15 16.63
CA LEU A 102 7.39 2.66 15.98
C LEU A 102 6.80 1.73 14.93
N ASP A 103 7.40 0.56 14.73
CA ASP A 103 7.03 -0.37 13.68
C ASP A 103 5.99 -1.39 14.15
N ILE A 104 4.72 -1.09 13.86
CA ILE A 104 3.59 -1.98 14.15
C ILE A 104 3.68 -3.33 13.42
N ASN A 105 4.32 -3.39 12.25
CA ASN A 105 4.44 -4.64 11.51
C ASN A 105 5.39 -5.63 12.21
N ASN A 106 6.43 -5.10 12.86
CA ASN A 106 7.47 -5.88 13.53
C ASN A 106 7.28 -5.98 15.05
N HIS A 107 6.21 -5.39 15.60
CA HIS A 107 5.89 -5.48 17.01
C HIS A 107 5.62 -6.93 17.45
N ARG A 108 6.10 -7.33 18.64
CA ARG A 108 5.96 -8.70 19.18
C ARG A 108 4.52 -9.25 19.16
N LEU A 109 3.54 -8.38 19.37
CA LEU A 109 2.12 -8.74 19.39
C LEU A 109 1.42 -8.57 18.04
N SER A 110 2.13 -8.21 16.96
CA SER A 110 1.53 -7.89 15.66
C SER A 110 0.59 -9.00 15.18
N ASN A 111 1.00 -10.26 15.28
CA ASN A 111 0.18 -11.41 14.87
C ASN A 111 -1.13 -11.59 15.64
N THR A 112 -1.36 -10.85 16.74
CA THR A 112 -2.64 -10.90 17.48
C THR A 112 -3.69 -9.96 16.92
N TYR A 113 -3.31 -8.96 16.12
CA TYR A 113 -4.22 -7.97 15.56
C TYR A 113 -3.95 -7.65 14.07
N LEU A 114 -2.82 -8.10 13.52
CA LEU A 114 -2.48 -8.02 12.11
C LEU A 114 -2.56 -9.42 11.49
N LYS A 115 -3.25 -9.47 10.36
CA LYS A 115 -3.25 -10.63 9.48
C LYS A 115 -2.50 -10.26 8.20
N ARG A 116 -1.56 -11.10 7.79
CA ARG A 116 -0.82 -10.93 6.54
C ARG A 116 -1.35 -11.90 5.50
N HIS A 117 -1.74 -11.36 4.36
CA HIS A 117 -2.10 -12.12 3.16
C HIS A 117 -0.94 -11.98 2.18
N LEU A 118 -0.49 -13.12 1.65
CA LEU A 118 0.64 -13.19 0.73
C LEU A 118 0.12 -13.65 -0.63
N LEU A 119 0.52 -12.93 -1.67
CA LEU A 119 0.18 -13.23 -3.06
C LEU A 119 1.48 -13.31 -3.87
N PRO A 120 1.72 -14.36 -4.65
CA PRO A 120 2.85 -14.41 -5.56
C PRO A 120 2.89 -13.18 -6.47
N LEU A 121 4.08 -12.63 -6.74
CA LEU A 121 4.22 -11.48 -7.63
C LEU A 121 3.69 -11.81 -9.04
N SER A 122 3.70 -13.07 -9.45
CA SER A 122 3.14 -13.51 -10.72
C SER A 122 1.64 -13.28 -10.88
N GLU A 123 0.89 -13.27 -9.79
CA GLU A 123 -0.55 -13.00 -9.81
C GLU A 123 -0.87 -11.49 -9.79
N ALA A 124 0.15 -10.62 -9.71
CA ALA A 124 -0.04 -9.17 -9.57
C ALA A 124 -0.80 -8.56 -10.75
N LYS A 125 -0.49 -8.97 -11.98
CA LYS A 125 -1.15 -8.46 -13.19
C LYS A 125 -2.63 -8.82 -13.23
N GLU A 126 -2.96 -10.08 -12.95
CA GLU A 126 -4.35 -10.53 -12.89
C GLU A 126 -5.13 -9.79 -11.80
N LEU A 127 -4.53 -9.65 -10.61
CA LEU A 127 -5.15 -8.88 -9.53
C LEU A 127 -5.41 -7.42 -9.95
N MET A 128 -4.44 -6.75 -10.57
CA MET A 128 -4.60 -5.37 -11.02
C MET A 128 -5.71 -5.22 -12.07
N GLN A 129 -5.83 -6.15 -13.02
CA GLN A 129 -6.92 -6.17 -13.99
C GLN A 129 -8.29 -6.36 -13.31
N HIS A 130 -8.37 -7.21 -12.28
CA HIS A 130 -9.60 -7.36 -11.50
C HIS A 130 -9.95 -6.09 -10.74
N LEU A 131 -8.98 -5.43 -10.13
CA LEU A 131 -9.17 -4.15 -9.44
C LEU A 131 -9.63 -3.06 -10.38
N GLU A 132 -9.07 -2.99 -11.59
CA GLU A 132 -9.48 -2.04 -12.63
C GLU A 132 -10.94 -2.25 -13.06
N ARG A 133 -11.37 -3.49 -13.31
CA ARG A 133 -12.77 -3.81 -13.62
C ARG A 133 -13.73 -3.40 -12.49
N LEU A 134 -13.25 -3.38 -11.25
CA LEU A 134 -13.99 -2.91 -10.08
C LEU A 134 -13.87 -1.39 -9.85
N GLY A 135 -13.22 -0.67 -10.76
CA GLY A 135 -13.07 0.79 -10.73
C GLY A 135 -11.95 1.30 -9.82
N VAL A 136 -11.04 0.43 -9.38
CA VAL A 136 -9.88 0.81 -8.57
C VAL A 136 -8.64 0.86 -9.46
N THR A 137 -8.23 2.07 -9.82
CA THR A 137 -7.01 2.35 -10.58
C THR A 137 -6.32 3.57 -9.99
N ILE A 138 -5.05 3.80 -10.35
CA ILE A 138 -4.35 5.01 -9.93
C ILE A 138 -5.05 6.29 -10.41
N ALA A 139 -5.69 6.25 -11.58
CA ALA A 139 -6.44 7.37 -12.12
C ALA A 139 -7.72 7.67 -11.32
N THR A 140 -8.38 6.65 -10.77
CA THR A 140 -9.54 6.86 -9.88
C THR A 140 -9.12 7.24 -8.45
N LEU A 141 -7.96 6.78 -7.99
CA LEU A 141 -7.39 7.10 -6.67
C LEU A 141 -6.71 8.46 -6.60
N PHE A 142 -6.19 8.96 -7.73
CA PHE A 142 -5.54 10.26 -7.88
C PHE A 142 -6.06 10.98 -9.14
N PRO A 143 -7.29 11.52 -9.12
CA PRO A 143 -7.90 12.15 -10.30
C PRO A 143 -7.08 13.34 -10.80
N GLY A 144 -6.80 13.36 -12.11
CA GLY A 144 -6.05 14.43 -12.78
C GLY A 144 -5.08 13.90 -13.83
N TYR A 145 -4.33 14.80 -14.47
CA TYR A 145 -3.34 14.44 -15.49
C TYR A 145 -2.23 13.54 -14.92
N ASP A 146 -1.79 13.81 -13.69
CA ASP A 146 -0.79 13.00 -13.00
C ASP A 146 -1.25 11.56 -12.79
N GLY A 147 -2.54 11.36 -12.47
CA GLY A 147 -3.12 10.03 -12.32
C GLY A 147 -3.13 9.26 -13.64
N ALA A 148 -3.49 9.91 -14.74
CA ALA A 148 -3.46 9.30 -16.08
C ALA A 148 -2.04 8.91 -16.51
N ALA A 149 -1.05 9.78 -16.27
CA ALA A 149 0.35 9.49 -16.59
C ALA A 149 0.88 8.30 -15.78
N LYS A 150 0.61 8.29 -14.46
CA LYS A 150 1.00 7.17 -13.60
C LYS A 150 0.33 5.86 -13.99
N HIS A 151 -0.91 5.91 -14.48
CA HIS A 151 -1.62 4.72 -14.93
C HIS A 151 -0.91 4.08 -16.13
N ALA A 152 -0.51 4.90 -17.11
CA ALA A 152 0.23 4.41 -18.27
C ALA A 152 1.57 3.77 -17.86
N THR A 153 2.31 4.39 -16.93
CA THR A 153 3.54 3.81 -16.37
C THR A 153 3.29 2.48 -15.68
N GLU A 154 2.24 2.38 -14.86
CA GLU A 154 1.89 1.15 -14.15
C GLU A 154 1.50 0.02 -15.11
N THR A 155 0.79 0.33 -16.20
CA THR A 155 0.49 -0.64 -17.26
C THR A 155 1.76 -1.18 -17.89
N MET A 156 2.73 -0.31 -18.22
CA MET A 156 4.02 -0.73 -18.79
C MET A 156 4.79 -1.65 -17.82
N LEU A 157 4.86 -1.29 -16.54
CA LEU A 157 5.54 -2.12 -15.53
C LEU A 157 4.93 -3.51 -15.37
N LEU A 158 3.60 -3.62 -15.51
CA LEU A 158 2.87 -4.88 -15.47
C LEU A 158 3.11 -5.73 -16.72
N GLU A 159 3.26 -5.11 -17.89
CA GLU A 159 3.62 -5.81 -19.13
C GLU A 159 5.05 -6.37 -19.07
N ASP A 160 6.00 -5.56 -18.59
CA ASP A 160 7.39 -5.99 -18.40
C ASP A 160 7.48 -7.15 -17.41
N LEU A 161 6.71 -7.07 -16.31
CA LEU A 161 6.64 -8.14 -15.30
C LEU A 161 6.18 -9.47 -15.91
N ASP A 162 5.12 -9.44 -16.70
CA ASP A 162 4.51 -10.62 -17.32
C ASP A 162 5.47 -11.31 -18.29
N GLN A 163 6.25 -10.53 -19.04
CA GLN A 163 7.29 -11.05 -19.93
C GLN A 163 8.40 -11.76 -19.13
N GLU A 164 8.91 -11.13 -18.06
CA GLU A 164 9.96 -11.71 -17.22
C GLU A 164 9.50 -13.00 -16.52
N ILE A 165 8.27 -13.05 -16.01
CA ILE A 165 7.72 -14.27 -15.40
C ILE A 165 7.58 -15.37 -16.45
N GLY A 166 7.08 -15.03 -17.65
CA GLY A 166 6.99 -15.98 -18.75
C GLY A 166 8.34 -16.60 -19.10
N GLU A 167 9.44 -15.84 -19.04
CA GLU A 167 10.80 -16.36 -19.24
C GLU A 167 11.29 -17.27 -18.10
N ILE A 168 10.79 -17.06 -16.87
CA ILE A 168 11.11 -17.91 -15.71
C ILE A 168 10.39 -19.25 -15.79
N GLU A 169 9.10 -19.26 -16.17
CA GLU A 169 8.30 -20.50 -16.24
C GLU A 169 8.72 -21.46 -17.36
N ILE A 170 9.47 -20.98 -18.36
CA ILE A 170 9.99 -21.77 -19.47
C ILE A 170 11.33 -22.45 -19.13
N LYS A 171 12.02 -22.05 -18.06
CA LYS A 171 13.30 -22.62 -17.61
C LYS A 171 13.11 -23.77 -16.64
#